data_AF-A0A098RX64-F1
#
_entry.id   AF-A0A098RX64-F1
#
_cell.length_a   1.000
_cell.length_b   1.000
_cell.length_c   1.000
_cell.angle_alpha   90.00
_cell.angle_beta   90.00
_cell.angle_gamma   90.00
#
_symmetry.space_group_name_H-M   'P 1'
#
loop_
_entity.id
_entity.type
_entity.pdbx_description
1 polymer ?
#
loop_
_entity_poly.entity_id
_entity_poly.type
_entity_poly.pdbx_seq_one_letter_code
_entity_poly.pdbx_strand_id
1 'polypeptide(L)'
;MNKKLFFFISVFSTCNLAVCQDYLSSQKKYKTIHICDEKIEIVKRYITLIADKSLDYRTRTRKVNSVLNHFEEGALIEVSSVNHNKITSLLADEYFRRLRDLEYTKVEITWENELNSISKVTPINNNTYKVIGRYSQRFVGYDRYGNKSYADVTIKTVTIKVQETIDASGETYTNVLITNIGIESTYEEKEYDGLFLKKQ
;
A
#
# COMPACT_ATOMS: atom_id res chain seq x y z
N MET A 1 54.28 13.94 49.38
CA MET A 1 52.81 13.87 49.54
C MET A 1 52.17 14.76 48.48
N ASN A 2 51.70 14.23 47.35
CA ASN A 2 50.97 15.00 46.33
C ASN A 2 49.91 14.10 45.67
N LYS A 3 48.67 14.22 46.16
CA LYS A 3 47.46 13.62 45.57
C LYS A 3 46.86 14.60 44.57
N LYS A 4 47.33 14.62 43.32
CA LYS A 4 46.61 15.30 42.22
C LYS A 4 46.99 14.68 40.88
N LEU A 5 46.39 13.55 40.53
CA LEU A 5 46.18 13.18 39.13
C LEU A 5 45.17 12.03 39.07
N PHE A 6 44.43 11.94 37.97
CA PHE A 6 43.32 11.03 37.67
C PHE A 6 41.93 11.53 38.04
N PHE A 7 41.45 12.51 37.29
CA PHE A 7 40.02 12.59 36.98
C PHE A 7 39.78 13.26 35.63
N PHE A 8 40.23 12.66 34.53
CA PHE A 8 39.83 13.07 33.18
C PHE A 8 40.14 11.93 32.22
N ILE A 9 39.12 11.10 31.92
CA ILE A 9 38.87 10.32 30.68
C ILE A 9 37.65 9.45 31.04
N SER A 10 36.44 9.99 30.92
CA SER A 10 35.21 9.18 30.95
C SER A 10 34.00 9.89 30.32
N VAL A 11 34.19 10.86 29.42
CA VAL A 11 33.07 11.64 28.85
C VAL A 11 33.02 11.62 27.32
N PHE A 12 33.95 10.92 26.64
CA PHE A 12 33.96 10.88 25.16
C PHE A 12 33.33 9.63 24.53
N SER A 13 32.89 8.65 25.32
CA SER A 13 32.37 7.37 24.79
C SER A 13 30.84 7.34 24.63
N THR A 14 30.09 8.22 25.31
CA THR A 14 28.62 8.13 25.38
C THR A 14 27.88 8.80 24.20
N CYS A 15 28.50 9.72 23.45
CA CYS A 15 27.81 10.40 22.33
C CYS A 15 27.70 9.55 21.05
N ASN A 16 28.57 8.56 20.83
CA ASN A 16 28.55 7.79 19.58
C ASN A 16 27.41 6.75 19.54
N LEU A 17 26.94 6.28 20.69
CA LEU A 17 25.93 5.21 20.74
C LEU A 17 24.52 5.71 20.38
N ALA A 18 24.15 6.91 20.82
CA ALA A 18 22.85 7.50 20.52
C ALA A 18 22.67 7.78 19.02
N VAL A 19 23.68 8.38 18.38
CA VAL A 19 23.67 8.68 16.94
C VAL A 19 23.61 7.39 16.10
N CYS A 20 24.31 6.33 16.52
CA CYS A 20 24.28 5.04 15.83
C CYS A 20 22.91 4.34 15.95
N GLN A 21 22.28 4.39 17.13
CA GLN A 21 20.95 3.84 17.37
C GLN A 21 19.86 4.55 16.54
N ASP A 22 19.91 5.88 16.50
CA ASP A 22 18.98 6.70 15.70
C ASP A 22 19.16 6.45 14.20
N TYR A 23 20.40 6.30 13.73
CA TYR A 23 20.71 5.97 12.34
C TYR A 23 20.18 4.58 11.95
N LEU A 24 20.41 3.55 12.77
CA LEU A 24 19.94 2.19 12.51
C LEU A 24 18.41 2.11 12.49
N SER A 25 17.73 2.81 13.40
CA SER A 25 16.26 2.89 13.42
C SER A 25 15.70 3.56 12.17
N SER A 26 16.38 4.59 11.66
CA SER A 26 16.02 5.31 10.43
C SER A 26 16.21 4.43 9.19
N GLN A 27 17.32 3.68 9.11
CA GLN A 27 17.55 2.72 8.03
C GLN A 27 16.51 1.60 8.02
N LYS A 28 16.18 1.05 9.20
CA LYS A 28 15.15 0.01 9.33
C LYS A 28 13.79 0.53 8.84
N LYS A 29 13.41 1.74 9.27
CA LYS A 29 12.18 2.40 8.81
C LYS A 29 12.15 2.57 7.29
N TYR A 30 13.24 3.07 6.69
CA TYR A 30 13.33 3.25 5.23
C TYR A 30 13.19 1.91 4.48
N LYS A 31 13.90 0.86 4.92
CA LYS A 31 13.81 -0.48 4.33
C LYS A 31 12.39 -1.04 4.41
N THR A 32 11.74 -0.91 5.56
CA THR A 32 10.35 -1.33 5.75
C THR A 32 9.40 -0.61 4.80
N ILE A 33 9.57 0.70 4.65
CA ILE A 33 8.78 1.54 3.74
C ILE A 33 8.95 1.06 2.29
N HIS A 34 10.20 0.92 1.85
CA HIS A 34 10.53 0.48 0.49
C HIS A 34 9.89 -0.87 0.14
N ILE A 35 10.01 -1.86 1.03
CA ILE A 35 9.44 -3.19 0.81
C ILE A 35 7.90 -3.14 0.74
N CYS A 36 7.26 -2.26 1.52
CA CYS A 36 5.82 -2.06 1.46
C CYS A 36 5.39 -1.43 0.13
N ASP A 37 6.12 -0.44 -0.36
CA ASP A 37 5.83 0.19 -1.65
C ASP A 37 5.97 -0.84 -2.79
N GLU A 38 7.02 -1.68 -2.79
CA GLU A 38 7.16 -2.77 -3.75
C GLU A 38 5.97 -3.74 -3.71
N LYS A 39 5.49 -4.09 -2.51
CA LYS A 39 4.32 -4.94 -2.34
C LYS A 39 3.08 -4.32 -2.98
N ILE A 40 2.89 -3.02 -2.80
CA ILE A 40 1.73 -2.29 -3.31
C ILE A 40 1.82 -2.18 -4.83
N GLU A 41 2.99 -1.92 -5.40
CA GLU A 41 3.19 -1.89 -6.84
C GLU A 41 2.85 -3.24 -7.50
N ILE A 42 3.17 -4.35 -6.84
CA ILE A 42 2.75 -5.69 -7.29
C ILE A 42 1.22 -5.79 -7.32
N VAL A 43 0.53 -5.37 -6.25
CA VAL A 43 -0.94 -5.45 -6.16
C VAL A 43 -1.62 -4.51 -7.16
N LYS A 44 -1.13 -3.29 -7.33
CA LYS A 44 -1.60 -2.34 -8.36
C LYS A 44 -1.55 -2.96 -9.74
N ARG A 45 -0.43 -3.61 -10.08
CA ARG A 45 -0.27 -4.32 -11.36
C ARG A 45 -1.28 -5.45 -11.51
N TYR A 46 -1.50 -6.24 -10.46
CA TYR A 46 -2.52 -7.30 -10.51
C TYR A 46 -3.93 -6.74 -10.71
N ILE A 47 -4.30 -5.63 -10.05
CA ILE A 47 -5.59 -4.97 -10.26
C ILE A 47 -5.78 -4.59 -11.74
N THR A 48 -4.77 -3.97 -12.35
CA THR A 48 -4.81 -3.63 -13.77
C THR A 48 -4.95 -4.88 -14.66
N LEU A 49 -4.18 -5.95 -14.39
CA LEU A 49 -4.26 -7.20 -15.16
C LEU A 49 -5.60 -7.94 -14.97
N ILE A 50 -6.23 -7.85 -13.81
CA ILE A 50 -7.55 -8.47 -13.55
C ILE A 50 -8.63 -7.71 -14.33
N ALA A 51 -8.50 -6.38 -14.45
CA ALA A 51 -9.44 -5.53 -15.16
C ALA A 51 -9.27 -5.57 -16.69
N ASP A 52 -8.10 -5.96 -17.19
CA ASP A 52 -7.76 -5.96 -18.62
C ASP A 52 -8.61 -6.95 -19.43
N LYS A 53 -9.59 -6.42 -20.16
CA LYS A 53 -10.53 -7.20 -20.98
C LYS A 53 -9.91 -7.83 -22.22
N SER A 54 -8.67 -7.49 -22.58
CA SER A 54 -7.94 -8.17 -23.64
C SER A 54 -7.43 -9.55 -23.22
N LEU A 55 -7.31 -9.81 -21.91
CA LEU A 55 -6.90 -11.10 -21.36
C LEU A 55 -8.09 -12.05 -21.22
N ASP A 56 -7.83 -13.34 -21.53
CA ASP A 56 -8.85 -14.38 -21.39
C ASP A 56 -9.28 -14.55 -19.92
N TYR A 57 -10.53 -14.99 -19.72
CA TYR A 57 -11.13 -15.13 -18.40
C TYR A 57 -10.33 -16.05 -17.47
N ARG A 58 -9.74 -17.13 -18.00
CA ARG A 58 -8.95 -18.08 -17.20
C ARG A 58 -7.64 -17.44 -16.75
N THR A 59 -6.99 -16.67 -17.61
CA THR A 59 -5.80 -15.88 -17.23
C THR A 59 -6.13 -14.88 -16.14
N ARG A 60 -7.20 -14.10 -16.30
CA ARG A 60 -7.63 -13.14 -15.25
C ARG A 60 -7.99 -13.84 -13.94
N THR A 61 -8.63 -15.01 -13.99
CA THR A 61 -8.91 -15.83 -12.79
C THR A 61 -7.63 -16.29 -12.09
N ARG A 62 -6.59 -16.67 -12.82
CA ARG A 62 -5.28 -16.97 -12.21
C ARG A 62 -4.69 -15.74 -11.52
N LYS A 63 -4.83 -14.55 -12.13
CA LYS A 63 -4.37 -13.29 -11.52
C LYS A 63 -5.12 -12.97 -10.22
N VAL A 64 -6.43 -13.24 -10.15
CA VAL A 64 -7.20 -13.17 -8.91
C VAL A 64 -6.61 -14.07 -7.83
N ASN A 65 -6.33 -15.34 -8.16
CA ASN A 65 -5.75 -16.27 -7.17
C ASN A 65 -4.33 -15.85 -6.74
N SER A 66 -3.51 -15.35 -7.66
CA SER A 66 -2.15 -14.89 -7.35
C SER A 66 -2.13 -13.66 -6.46
N VAL A 67 -3.01 -12.68 -6.70
CA VAL A 67 -3.02 -11.44 -5.91
C VAL A 67 -3.46 -11.68 -4.47
N LEU A 68 -4.34 -12.66 -4.23
CA LEU A 68 -4.80 -13.01 -2.88
C LEU A 68 -3.68 -13.48 -1.95
N ASN A 69 -2.59 -14.03 -2.48
CA ASN A 69 -1.40 -14.38 -1.68
C ASN A 69 -0.67 -13.16 -1.10
N HIS A 70 -1.05 -11.94 -1.49
CA HIS A 70 -0.51 -10.70 -0.94
C HIS A 70 -1.39 -10.11 0.17
N PHE A 71 -2.51 -10.76 0.48
CA PHE A 71 -3.46 -10.32 1.49
C PHE A 71 -3.45 -11.26 2.69
N GLU A 72 -3.77 -10.72 3.86
CA GLU A 72 -4.12 -11.52 5.02
C GLU A 72 -5.48 -12.19 4.81
N GLU A 73 -5.69 -13.35 5.42
CA GLU A 73 -6.98 -14.02 5.40
C GLU A 73 -8.06 -13.11 6.02
N GLY A 74 -9.22 -13.02 5.36
CA GLY A 74 -10.30 -12.14 5.79
C GLY A 74 -10.07 -10.64 5.54
N ALA A 75 -9.02 -10.27 4.79
CA ALA A 75 -8.76 -8.87 4.43
C ALA A 75 -9.97 -8.23 3.74
N LEU A 76 -10.28 -6.99 4.13
CA LEU A 76 -11.40 -6.22 3.60
C LEU A 76 -10.92 -5.13 2.64
N ILE A 77 -11.69 -4.94 1.57
CA ILE A 77 -11.51 -3.87 0.59
C ILE A 77 -12.80 -3.07 0.51
N GLU A 78 -12.70 -1.79 0.83
CA GLU A 78 -13.79 -0.84 0.69
C GLU A 78 -13.94 -0.40 -0.76
N VAL A 79 -15.19 -0.32 -1.19
CA VAL A 79 -15.62 0.18 -2.50
C VAL A 79 -16.66 1.27 -2.31
N SER A 80 -16.62 2.24 -3.22
CA SER A 80 -17.56 3.35 -3.34
C SER A 80 -17.72 3.67 -4.83
N SER A 81 -18.66 4.54 -5.15
CA SER A 81 -18.83 5.06 -6.50
C SER A 81 -19.31 6.50 -6.41
N VAL A 82 -19.03 7.32 -7.42
CA VAL A 82 -19.58 8.68 -7.49
C VAL A 82 -21.11 8.70 -7.55
N ASN A 83 -21.71 7.62 -8.06
CA ASN A 83 -23.15 7.46 -8.18
C ASN A 83 -23.84 7.06 -6.86
N HIS A 84 -23.07 6.56 -5.87
CA HIS A 84 -23.62 6.07 -4.61
C HIS A 84 -22.70 6.45 -3.44
N ASN A 85 -23.20 7.31 -2.56
CA ASN A 85 -22.46 7.82 -1.39
C ASN A 85 -22.21 6.78 -0.27
N LYS A 86 -22.45 5.48 -0.53
CA LYS A 86 -22.28 4.43 0.47
C LYS A 86 -20.96 3.69 0.24
N ILE A 87 -20.10 3.72 1.24
CA ILE A 87 -18.93 2.84 1.30
C ILE A 87 -19.39 1.44 1.71
N THR A 88 -18.95 0.43 0.96
CA THR A 88 -19.24 -0.98 1.22
C THR A 88 -17.93 -1.74 1.38
N SER A 89 -17.78 -2.52 2.45
CA SER A 89 -16.63 -3.40 2.65
C SER A 89 -16.90 -4.76 2.04
N LEU A 90 -15.97 -5.25 1.22
CA LEU A 90 -16.01 -6.57 0.61
C LEU A 90 -14.81 -7.38 1.08
N LEU A 91 -14.93 -8.70 1.13
CA LEU A 91 -13.73 -9.55 1.23
C LEU A 91 -12.84 -9.33 0.00
N ALA A 92 -11.52 -9.42 0.17
CA ALA A 92 -10.57 -9.19 -0.91
C ALA A 92 -10.84 -10.11 -2.12
N ASP A 93 -11.19 -11.37 -1.87
CA ASP A 93 -11.51 -12.35 -2.91
C ASP A 93 -12.79 -11.99 -3.69
N GLU A 94 -13.82 -11.51 -2.99
CA GLU A 94 -15.04 -10.99 -3.58
C GLU A 94 -14.77 -9.74 -4.43
N TYR A 95 -13.98 -8.80 -3.91
CA TYR A 95 -13.58 -7.60 -4.64
C TYR A 95 -12.89 -7.95 -5.98
N PHE A 96 -11.88 -8.81 -5.96
CA PHE A 96 -11.14 -9.16 -7.17
C PHE A 96 -11.98 -9.97 -8.17
N ARG A 97 -12.90 -10.82 -7.71
CA ARG A 97 -13.87 -11.50 -8.59
C ARG A 97 -14.81 -10.48 -9.25
N ARG A 98 -15.36 -9.53 -8.50
CA ARG A 98 -16.21 -8.47 -9.06
C ARG A 98 -15.47 -7.62 -10.08
N LEU A 99 -14.21 -7.25 -9.80
CA LEU A 99 -13.37 -6.51 -10.73
C LEU A 99 -13.17 -7.25 -12.06
N ARG A 100 -12.90 -8.56 -12.00
CA ARG A 100 -12.79 -9.42 -13.20
C ARG A 100 -14.10 -9.40 -14.00
N ASP A 101 -15.23 -9.47 -13.31
CA ASP A 101 -16.55 -9.72 -13.90
C ASP A 101 -17.32 -8.45 -14.32
N LEU A 102 -16.71 -7.26 -14.17
CA LEU A 102 -17.30 -6.00 -14.62
C LEU A 102 -17.80 -6.07 -16.08
N GLU A 103 -18.98 -5.52 -16.35
CA GLU A 103 -19.65 -5.61 -17.66
C GLU A 103 -19.12 -4.62 -18.72
N TYR A 104 -18.10 -3.83 -18.39
CA TYR A 104 -17.44 -2.94 -19.34
C TYR A 104 -16.68 -3.72 -20.42
N THR A 105 -16.65 -3.19 -21.64
CA THR A 105 -15.87 -3.76 -22.75
C THR A 105 -14.39 -3.45 -22.63
N LYS A 106 -14.05 -2.32 -22.01
CA LYS A 106 -12.69 -1.92 -21.66
C LYS A 106 -12.72 -1.26 -20.29
N VAL A 107 -11.68 -1.52 -19.51
CA VAL A 107 -11.43 -0.86 -18.24
C VAL A 107 -10.01 -0.28 -18.27
N GLU A 108 -9.87 0.98 -17.89
CA GLU A 108 -8.58 1.62 -17.68
C GLU A 108 -8.44 1.98 -16.20
N ILE A 109 -7.33 1.56 -15.60
CA ILE A 109 -6.99 1.88 -14.21
C ILE A 109 -5.62 2.52 -14.20
N THR A 110 -5.55 3.76 -13.72
CA THR A 110 -4.32 4.50 -13.56
C THR A 110 -4.11 4.83 -12.09
N TRP A 111 -2.90 4.59 -11.60
CA TRP A 111 -2.51 4.91 -10.24
C TRP A 111 -1.68 6.18 -10.29
N GLU A 112 -2.09 7.21 -9.58
CA GLU A 112 -1.31 8.43 -9.46
C GLU A 112 -0.51 8.41 -8.17
N ASN A 113 0.76 8.76 -8.29
CA ASN A 113 1.66 8.85 -7.16
C ASN A 113 1.34 10.12 -6.37
N GLU A 114 0.51 10.00 -5.35
CA GLU A 114 0.52 10.98 -4.27
C GLU A 114 1.84 10.82 -3.52
N LEU A 115 2.73 11.79 -3.72
CA LEU A 115 3.98 11.99 -3.00
C LEU A 115 3.77 11.75 -1.49
N ASN A 116 4.58 10.87 -0.90
CA ASN A 116 4.59 10.42 0.52
C ASN A 116 3.68 9.23 0.86
N SER A 117 3.71 8.19 0.04
CA SER A 117 2.73 7.10 0.08
C SER A 117 2.73 6.25 1.36
N ILE A 118 3.68 6.38 2.29
CA ILE A 118 3.61 5.76 3.61
C ILE A 118 3.52 6.84 4.69
N SER A 119 2.34 6.95 5.29
CA SER A 119 1.98 7.97 6.26
C SER A 119 2.45 7.62 7.67
N LYS A 120 2.49 6.32 8.02
CA LYS A 120 2.74 5.90 9.40
C LYS A 120 3.30 4.48 9.48
N VAL A 121 4.39 4.33 10.23
CA VAL A 121 4.91 3.02 10.68
C VAL A 121 4.69 2.96 12.19
N THR A 122 3.91 1.98 12.65
CA THR A 122 3.58 1.80 14.07
C THR A 122 3.93 0.38 14.50
N PRO A 123 4.75 0.17 15.55
CA PRO A 123 4.98 -1.17 16.08
C PRO A 123 3.69 -1.74 16.68
N ILE A 124 3.38 -3.00 16.38
CA ILE A 124 2.28 -3.74 17.01
C ILE A 124 2.83 -4.53 18.21
N ASN A 125 3.90 -5.28 17.98
CA ASN A 125 4.60 -6.09 18.97
C ASN A 125 6.06 -6.30 18.52
N ASN A 126 6.83 -7.10 19.25
CA ASN A 126 8.21 -7.43 18.87
C ASN A 126 8.23 -8.02 17.45
N ASN A 127 8.94 -7.35 16.54
CA ASN A 127 9.15 -7.73 15.14
C ASN A 127 7.92 -7.63 14.22
N THR A 128 6.80 -7.04 14.67
CA THR A 128 5.64 -6.76 13.80
C THR A 128 5.33 -5.26 13.73
N TYR A 129 5.17 -4.76 12.52
CA TYR A 129 4.90 -3.36 12.22
C TYR A 129 3.62 -3.21 11.39
N LYS A 130 2.83 -2.21 11.72
CA LYS A 130 1.73 -1.71 10.90
C LYS A 130 2.23 -0.55 10.05
N VAL A 131 2.05 -0.65 8.76
CA VAL A 131 2.36 0.42 7.80
C VAL A 131 1.06 0.86 7.15
N ILE A 132 0.83 2.17 7.09
CA ILE A 132 -0.35 2.74 6.44
C ILE A 132 0.13 3.58 5.28
N GLY A 133 -0.44 3.35 4.10
CA GLY A 133 -0.16 4.14 2.92
C GLY A 133 -1.40 4.72 2.26
N ARG A 134 -1.21 5.77 1.45
CA ARG A 134 -2.28 6.50 0.77
C ARG A 134 -2.01 6.54 -0.73
N TYR A 135 -3.00 6.17 -1.54
CA TYR A 135 -2.86 6.02 -2.98
C TYR A 135 -4.10 6.53 -3.72
N SER A 136 -3.89 7.25 -4.82
CA SER A 136 -4.94 7.65 -5.74
C SER A 136 -5.10 6.60 -6.85
N GLN A 137 -6.35 6.22 -7.12
CA GLN A 137 -6.72 5.32 -8.21
C GLN A 137 -7.81 6.00 -9.05
N ARG A 138 -7.49 6.26 -10.31
CA ARG A 138 -8.45 6.63 -11.34
C ARG A 138 -8.94 5.38 -12.06
N PHE A 139 -10.26 5.25 -12.19
CA PHE A 139 -10.91 4.13 -12.87
C PHE A 139 -11.80 4.67 -13.99
N VAL A 140 -11.72 4.07 -15.17
CA VAL A 140 -12.57 4.40 -16.33
C VAL A 140 -13.13 3.13 -16.96
N GLY A 141 -14.44 3.08 -17.13
CA GLY A 141 -15.15 2.00 -17.81
C GLY A 141 -15.75 2.45 -19.14
N TYR A 142 -15.60 1.64 -20.17
CA TYR A 142 -16.12 1.92 -21.52
C TYR A 142 -17.26 0.96 -21.89
N ASP A 143 -18.22 1.47 -22.66
CA ASP A 143 -19.35 0.70 -23.18
C ASP A 143 -19.00 -0.05 -24.48
N ARG A 144 -19.97 -0.80 -25.02
CA ARG A 144 -19.83 -1.54 -26.28
C ARG A 144 -19.57 -0.69 -27.52
N TYR A 145 -19.85 0.62 -27.45
CA TYR A 145 -19.62 1.57 -28.53
C TYR A 145 -18.26 2.28 -28.39
N GLY A 146 -17.50 1.98 -27.34
CA GLY A 146 -16.22 2.61 -27.05
C GLY A 146 -16.35 3.97 -26.36
N ASN A 147 -17.55 4.36 -25.92
CA ASN A 147 -17.76 5.59 -25.17
C ASN A 147 -17.42 5.40 -23.71
N LYS A 148 -16.92 6.47 -23.07
CA LYS A 148 -16.72 6.50 -21.61
C LYS A 148 -18.09 6.41 -20.92
N SER A 149 -18.36 5.27 -20.30
CA SER A 149 -19.61 5.00 -19.60
C SER A 149 -19.55 5.41 -18.12
N TYR A 150 -18.37 5.33 -17.51
CA TYR A 150 -18.16 5.65 -16.11
C TYR A 150 -16.71 6.07 -15.87
N ALA A 151 -16.51 7.04 -14.98
CA ALA A 151 -15.18 7.38 -14.48
C ALA A 151 -15.25 7.93 -13.05
N ASP A 152 -14.31 7.51 -12.21
CA ASP A 152 -14.10 8.09 -10.89
C ASP A 152 -12.61 8.15 -10.53
N VAL A 153 -12.32 8.91 -9.48
CA VAL A 153 -11.03 8.88 -8.80
C VAL A 153 -11.27 8.60 -7.33
N THR A 154 -10.58 7.60 -6.80
CA THR A 154 -10.68 7.19 -5.39
C THR A 154 -9.36 7.37 -4.68
N ILE A 155 -9.40 7.97 -3.50
CA ILE A 155 -8.25 8.02 -2.59
C ILE A 155 -8.40 6.87 -1.61
N LYS A 156 -7.41 5.99 -1.60
CA LYS A 156 -7.42 4.74 -0.83
C LYS A 156 -6.37 4.77 0.26
N THR A 157 -6.72 4.22 1.40
CA THR A 157 -5.78 3.96 2.50
C THR A 157 -5.47 2.47 2.55
N VAL A 158 -4.22 2.07 2.38
CA VAL A 158 -3.77 0.68 2.40
C VAL A 158 -3.10 0.41 3.74
N THR A 159 -3.59 -0.57 4.48
CA THR A 159 -2.96 -1.05 5.71
C THR A 159 -2.16 -2.32 5.45
N ILE A 160 -0.92 -2.34 5.89
CA ILE A 160 0.04 -3.42 5.66
C ILE A 160 0.60 -3.87 6.99
N LYS A 161 0.71 -5.18 7.15
CA LYS A 161 1.40 -5.84 8.24
C LYS A 161 2.74 -6.36 7.74
N VAL A 162 3.80 -5.90 8.39
CA VAL A 162 5.18 -6.34 8.15
C VAL A 162 5.62 -7.14 9.36
N GLN A 163 6.06 -8.37 9.17
CA GLN A 163 6.51 -9.26 10.24
C GLN A 163 7.90 -9.80 9.90
N GLU A 164 8.84 -9.62 10.82
CA GLU A 164 10.17 -10.23 10.72
C GLU A 164 10.19 -11.54 11.50
N THR A 165 10.59 -12.62 10.82
CA THR A 165 10.72 -13.97 11.40
C THR A 165 12.12 -14.49 11.15
N ILE A 166 12.66 -15.23 12.11
CA ILE A 166 13.96 -15.90 11.97
C ILE A 166 13.66 -17.37 11.68
N ASP A 167 14.30 -17.91 10.64
CA ASP A 167 14.16 -19.32 10.29
C ASP A 167 15.06 -20.23 11.16
N ALA A 168 15.07 -21.53 10.87
CA ALA A 168 15.91 -22.49 11.57
C ALA A 168 17.42 -22.31 11.29
N SER A 169 17.79 -21.61 10.21
CA SER A 169 19.19 -21.33 9.85
C SER A 169 19.74 -20.05 10.50
N GLY A 170 18.87 -19.24 11.11
CA GLY A 170 19.21 -17.94 11.70
C GLY A 170 19.04 -16.76 10.73
N GLU A 171 18.56 -17.02 9.51
CA GLU A 171 18.25 -15.98 8.53
C GLU A 171 16.93 -15.28 8.84
N THR A 172 16.92 -13.95 8.70
CA THR A 172 15.72 -13.13 8.91
C THR A 172 14.93 -12.99 7.62
N TYR A 173 13.67 -13.41 7.65
CA TYR A 173 12.69 -13.27 6.59
C TYR A 173 11.66 -12.20 6.96
N THR A 174 11.29 -11.37 5.99
CA THR A 174 10.26 -10.34 6.17
C THR A 174 9.00 -10.75 5.42
N ASN A 175 7.94 -11.09 6.16
CA ASN A 175 6.62 -11.31 5.60
C ASN A 175 5.84 -9.99 5.51
N VAL A 176 5.17 -9.75 4.39
CA VAL A 176 4.51 -8.47 4.08
C VAL A 176 3.16 -8.76 3.45
N LEU A 177 2.10 -8.46 4.20
CA LEU A 177 0.72 -8.74 3.82
C LEU A 177 -0.13 -7.48 3.93
N ILE A 178 -1.00 -7.26 2.95
CA ILE A 178 -2.03 -6.23 3.02
C ILE A 178 -3.16 -6.75 3.91
N THR A 179 -3.52 -5.98 4.92
CA THR A 179 -4.59 -6.36 5.85
C THR A 179 -5.92 -5.79 5.42
N ASN A 180 -5.97 -4.51 5.03
CA ASN A 180 -7.20 -3.83 4.62
C ASN A 180 -6.89 -2.73 3.60
N ILE A 181 -7.83 -2.45 2.72
CA ILE A 181 -7.84 -1.28 1.84
C ILE A 181 -9.11 -0.49 2.10
N GLY A 182 -8.98 0.71 2.67
CA GLY A 182 -10.08 1.63 2.93
C GLY A 182 -10.22 2.68 1.84
N ILE A 183 -11.35 3.38 1.84
CA ILE A 183 -11.60 4.55 1.00
C ILE A 183 -11.67 5.79 1.88
N GLU A 184 -10.82 6.76 1.56
CA GLU A 184 -10.84 8.08 2.20
C GLU A 184 -11.81 9.01 1.47
N SER A 185 -11.79 9.01 0.14
CA SER A 185 -12.66 9.84 -0.68
C SER A 185 -12.85 9.30 -2.10
N THR A 186 -13.89 9.81 -2.78
CA THR A 186 -14.26 9.45 -4.15
C THR A 186 -14.77 10.69 -4.86
N TYR A 187 -14.25 10.95 -6.05
CA TYR A 187 -14.53 12.15 -6.83
C TYR A 187 -14.92 11.77 -8.25
N GLU A 188 -15.73 12.61 -8.88
CA GLU A 188 -15.81 12.59 -10.34
C GLU A 188 -14.46 13.00 -10.92
N GLU A 189 -14.07 12.37 -12.02
CA GLU A 189 -12.79 12.63 -12.69
C GLU A 189 -12.57 14.13 -13.00
N LYS A 190 -13.62 14.86 -13.41
CA LYS A 190 -13.53 16.29 -13.73
C LYS A 190 -13.21 17.16 -12.50
N GLU A 191 -13.69 16.77 -11.32
CA GLU A 191 -13.42 17.48 -10.08
C GLU A 191 -11.98 17.25 -9.61
N TYR A 192 -11.47 16.03 -9.84
CA TYR A 192 -10.09 15.70 -9.57
C TYR A 192 -9.14 16.55 -10.42
N ASP A 193 -9.35 16.67 -11.74
CA ASP A 193 -8.53 17.55 -12.58
C ASP A 193 -8.51 19.01 -12.06
N GLY A 194 -9.65 19.50 -11.54
CA GLY A 194 -9.75 20.83 -10.90
C GLY A 194 -8.95 20.98 -9.59
N LEU A 195 -8.71 19.89 -8.87
CA LEU A 195 -7.82 19.86 -7.68
C LEU A 195 -6.34 19.91 -8.08
N PHE A 196 -5.95 19.31 -9.21
CA PHE A 196 -4.58 19.38 -9.73
C PHE A 196 -4.27 20.69 -10.46
N LEU A 197 -5.28 21.38 -11.00
CA LEU A 197 -5.15 22.74 -11.53
C LEU A 197 -5.00 23.81 -10.42
N LYS A 198 -5.26 23.48 -9.15
CA LYS A 198 -4.95 24.34 -7.99
C LYS A 198 -3.53 24.14 -7.44
N LYS A 199 -2.57 23.79 -8.29
CA LYS A 199 -1.16 23.72 -7.88
C LYS A 199 -0.49 25.09 -8.05
N GLN A 200 -0.55 25.87 -6.96
CA GLN A 200 0.15 27.14 -6.63
C GLN A 200 0.20 28.24 -7.69
#